data_AF-A0A7Z8E1M4-F1
#
_entry.id   AF-A0A7Z8E1M4-F1
#
_cell.length_a   1.000
_cell.length_b   1.000
_cell.length_c   1.000
_cell.angle_alpha   90.00
_cell.angle_beta   90.00
_cell.angle_gamma   90.00
#
_symmetry.space_group_name_H-M   'P 1'
#
loop_
_entity.id
_entity.type
_entity.pdbx_description
1 polymer ?
#
loop_
_entity_poly.entity_id
_entity_poly.type
_entity_poly.pdbx_seq_one_letter_code
_entity_poly.pdbx_strand_id
1 'polypeptide(L)'
;MAIIHSLNMLFFPVKVNKQHIVVFMTFYEDMMPIIKALVQQSYQITVIGPKKYQQEVESLGHLNYLIAGNKGVIQHIKALSSARVILIDTYYLML
;
A
#
# COMPACT_ATOMS: atom_id res chain seq x y z
N MET A 1 17.68 19.37 6.33
CA MET A 1 18.62 18.35 6.87
C MET A 1 18.05 17.63 8.10
N ALA A 2 17.74 18.32 9.20
CA ALA A 2 17.26 17.68 10.44
C ALA A 2 16.01 16.80 10.27
N ILE A 3 14.99 17.28 9.55
CA ILE A 3 13.74 16.52 9.31
C ILE A 3 13.99 15.20 8.58
N ILE A 4 14.83 15.22 7.52
CA ILE A 4 15.17 14.02 6.75
C ILE A 4 15.93 13.02 7.64
N HIS A 5 16.84 13.52 8.48
CA HIS A 5 17.59 12.68 9.41
C HIS A 5 16.68 12.01 10.44
N SER A 6 15.71 12.74 11.02
CA SER A 6 14.72 12.18 11.94
C SER A 6 13.83 11.12 11.28
N LEU A 7 13.38 11.36 10.05
CA LEU A 7 12.61 10.38 9.29
C LEU A 7 13.43 9.12 8.99
N ASN A 8 14.68 9.29 8.54
CA ASN A 8 15.57 8.16 8.32
C ASN A 8 15.77 7.34 9.59
N MET A 9 15.98 7.98 10.75
CA MET A 9 16.17 7.25 12.01
C MET A 9 14.91 6.49 12.44
N LEU A 10 13.73 7.05 12.22
CA LEU A 10 12.44 6.42 12.54
C LEU A 10 12.15 5.20 11.67
N PHE A 11 12.50 5.25 10.39
CA PHE A 11 12.24 4.17 9.42
C PHE A 11 13.45 3.27 9.14
N PHE A 12 14.64 3.59 9.68
CA PHE A 12 15.87 2.80 9.57
C PHE A 12 15.71 1.30 9.93
N PRO A 13 14.96 0.91 10.98
CA PRO A 13 14.81 -0.51 11.30
C PRO A 13 13.82 -1.23 10.39
N VAL A 14 13.08 -0.52 9.53
CA VAL A 14 12.10 -1.13 8.62
C VAL A 14 12.85 -1.87 7.52
N LYS A 15 12.77 -3.20 7.56
CA LYS A 15 13.32 -4.07 6.54
C LYS A 15 12.28 -4.32 5.46
N VAL A 16 12.72 -4.32 4.20
CA VAL A 16 11.91 -4.76 3.07
C VAL A 16 11.48 -6.21 3.28
N ASN A 17 10.17 -6.44 3.30
CA ASN A 17 9.58 -7.76 3.41
C ASN A 17 9.43 -8.36 2.02
N LYS A 18 10.03 -9.54 1.79
CA LYS A 18 10.11 -10.19 0.48
C LYS A 18 8.74 -10.57 -0.13
N GLN A 19 7.70 -10.66 0.68
CA GLN A 19 6.34 -11.05 0.30
C GLN A 19 5.33 -9.90 0.37
N HIS A 20 5.77 -8.70 0.79
CA HIS A 20 4.87 -7.55 0.96
C HIS A 20 4.77 -6.71 -0.31
N ILE A 21 3.54 -6.54 -0.78
CA ILE A 21 3.20 -5.72 -1.95
C ILE A 21 2.24 -4.62 -1.50
N VAL A 22 2.54 -3.39 -1.89
CA VAL A 22 1.62 -2.26 -1.73
C VAL A 22 0.97 -1.97 -3.06
N VAL A 23 -0.34 -1.79 -3.06
CA VAL A 23 -1.14 -1.51 -4.25
C VAL A 23 -1.89 -0.21 -4.05
N PHE A 24 -1.60 0.80 -4.88
CA PHE A 24 -2.48 1.96 -5.01
C PHE A 24 -3.65 1.59 -5.91
N MET A 25 -4.85 1.80 -5.40
CA MET A 25 -6.11 1.49 -6.09
C MET A 25 -6.91 2.78 -6.26
N THR A 26 -6.57 3.54 -7.29
CA THR A 26 -7.33 4.70 -7.77
C THR A 26 -8.51 4.23 -8.62
N PHE A 27 -8.24 3.31 -9.57
CA PHE A 27 -9.21 2.69 -10.46
C PHE A 27 -9.49 1.26 -10.01
N TYR A 28 -10.65 1.09 -9.37
CA TYR A 28 -11.08 -0.19 -8.81
C TYR A 28 -11.09 -1.32 -9.86
N GLU A 29 -11.67 -1.06 -11.04
CA GLU A 29 -11.88 -2.09 -12.07
C GLU A 29 -10.55 -2.65 -12.61
N ASP A 30 -9.53 -1.80 -12.72
CA ASP A 30 -8.21 -2.19 -13.22
C ASP A 30 -7.41 -2.97 -12.18
N MET A 31 -7.47 -2.54 -10.91
CA MET A 31 -6.64 -3.10 -9.86
C MET A 31 -7.25 -4.31 -9.16
N MET A 32 -8.57 -4.44 -9.16
CA MET A 32 -9.25 -5.54 -8.48
C MET A 32 -8.83 -6.94 -9.01
N PRO A 33 -8.73 -7.18 -10.33
CA PRO A 33 -8.24 -8.46 -10.85
C PRO A 33 -6.82 -8.79 -10.37
N ILE A 34 -5.95 -7.77 -10.31
CA ILE A 34 -4.56 -7.90 -9.87
C ILE A 34 -4.51 -8.25 -8.38
N ILE A 35 -5.26 -7.52 -7.56
CA ILE A 35 -5.35 -7.77 -6.11
C ILE A 35 -5.83 -9.21 -5.86
N LYS A 36 -6.89 -9.66 -6.55
CA LYS A 36 -7.40 -11.03 -6.42
C LYS A 36 -6.35 -12.09 -6.75
N ALA A 37 -5.62 -11.93 -7.86
CA ALA A 37 -4.57 -12.86 -8.26
C ALA A 37 -3.43 -12.92 -7.22
N LEU A 38 -3.02 -11.77 -6.69
CA LEU A 38 -1.95 -11.70 -5.68
C LEU A 38 -2.39 -12.30 -4.33
N VAL A 39 -3.65 -12.12 -3.93
CA VAL A 39 -4.20 -12.75 -2.72
C VAL A 39 -4.20 -14.27 -2.86
N GLN A 40 -4.59 -14.80 -4.03
CA GLN A 40 -4.55 -16.25 -4.30
C GLN A 40 -3.12 -16.82 -4.23
N GLN A 41 -2.11 -16.02 -4.55
CA GLN A 41 -0.70 -16.39 -4.43
C GLN A 41 -0.12 -16.21 -3.02
N SER A 42 -0.96 -15.90 -2.03
CA SER A 42 -0.57 -15.74 -0.62
C SER A 42 0.45 -14.64 -0.37
N TYR A 43 0.46 -13.58 -1.20
CA TYR A 43 1.24 -12.38 -0.90
C TYR A 43 0.60 -11.59 0.24
N GLN A 44 1.44 -10.90 1.02
CA GLN A 44 0.95 -9.92 1.99
C GLN A 44 0.65 -8.64 1.24
N ILE A 45 -0.63 -8.29 1.13
CA ILE A 45 -1.04 -7.10 0.37
C ILE A 45 -1.47 -5.99 1.32
N THR A 46 -1.02 -4.77 1.03
CA THR A 46 -1.63 -3.56 1.56
C THR A 46 -2.20 -2.73 0.41
N VAL A 47 -3.50 -2.54 0.39
CA VAL A 47 -4.18 -1.69 -0.59
C VAL A 47 -4.34 -0.29 -0.02
N ILE A 48 -3.93 0.72 -0.77
CA ILE A 48 -4.16 2.14 -0.46
C ILE A 48 -5.20 2.65 -1.46
N GLY A 49 -6.42 2.95 -1.01
CA GLY A 49 -7.53 3.28 -1.92
C GLY A 49 -8.71 4.04 -1.29
N PRO A 50 -9.71 4.43 -2.10
CA PRO A 50 -10.90 5.14 -1.64
C PRO A 50 -11.69 4.37 -0.57
N LYS A 51 -12.20 5.06 0.45
CA LYS A 51 -12.98 4.43 1.54
C LYS A 51 -14.15 3.58 1.04
N LYS A 52 -14.81 3.98 -0.06
CA LYS A 52 -15.99 3.28 -0.61
C LYS A 52 -15.73 1.82 -1.00
N TYR A 53 -14.48 1.44 -1.27
CA TYR A 53 -14.12 0.07 -1.66
C TYR A 53 -13.52 -0.76 -0.52
N GLN A 54 -13.36 -0.18 0.67
CA GLN A 54 -12.69 -0.84 1.79
C GLN A 54 -13.31 -2.20 2.11
N GLN A 55 -14.62 -2.24 2.35
CA GLN A 55 -15.32 -3.48 2.72
C GLN A 55 -15.21 -4.55 1.65
N GLU A 56 -15.32 -4.15 0.39
CA GLU A 56 -15.25 -5.07 -0.75
C GLU A 56 -13.84 -5.68 -0.89
N VAL A 57 -12.81 -4.87 -0.74
CA VAL A 57 -11.42 -5.33 -0.85
C VAL A 57 -11.04 -6.19 0.36
N GLU A 58 -11.41 -5.77 1.57
CA GLU A 58 -11.17 -6.55 2.81
C GLU A 58 -11.89 -7.92 2.77
N SER A 59 -13.01 -8.04 2.05
CA SER A 59 -13.71 -9.32 1.90
C SER A 59 -12.93 -10.38 1.12
N LEU A 60 -11.86 -10.01 0.41
CA LEU A 60 -11.03 -10.93 -0.37
C LEU A 60 -10.14 -11.84 0.51
N GLY A 61 -9.97 -11.52 1.79
CA GLY A 61 -9.22 -12.34 2.74
C GLY A 61 -8.12 -11.56 3.49
N HIS A 62 -6.98 -12.22 3.73
CA HIS A 62 -5.90 -11.67 4.55
C HIS A 62 -5.09 -10.59 3.82
N LEU A 63 -5.66 -9.39 3.73
CA LEU A 63 -4.98 -8.18 3.28
C LEU A 63 -5.22 -7.02 4.26
N ASN A 64 -4.43 -5.96 4.13
CA ASN A 64 -4.61 -4.72 4.87
C ASN A 64 -5.16 -3.63 3.93
N TYR A 65 -6.09 -2.81 4.41
CA TYR A 65 -6.63 -1.68 3.65
C TYR A 65 -6.35 -0.36 4.35
N LEU A 66 -5.75 0.57 3.64
CA LEU A 66 -5.51 1.94 4.10
C LEU A 66 -6.29 2.91 3.21
N ILE A 67 -6.98 3.86 3.83
CA ILE A 67 -7.77 4.84 3.09
C ILE A 67 -6.83 5.88 2.48
N ALA A 68 -6.87 6.03 1.16
CA ALA A 68 -6.09 7.01 0.44
C ALA A 68 -6.39 8.46 0.91
N GLY A 69 -5.36 9.31 0.88
CA GLY A 69 -5.40 10.71 1.31
C GLY A 69 -4.42 11.02 2.43
N ASN A 70 -4.59 12.18 3.05
CA ASN A 70 -3.63 12.70 4.04
C ASN A 70 -3.86 12.17 5.46
N LYS A 71 -4.98 11.49 5.70
CA LYS A 71 -5.25 10.82 6.97
C LYS A 71 -4.44 9.52 6.98
N GLY A 72 -3.65 9.30 8.03
CA GLY A 72 -2.84 8.07 8.14
C GLY A 72 -1.56 8.06 7.33
N VAL A 73 -1.00 9.22 6.96
CA VAL A 73 0.29 9.31 6.22
C VAL A 73 1.41 8.46 6.85
N ILE A 74 1.49 8.39 8.18
CA ILE A 74 2.47 7.54 8.87
C ILE A 74 2.27 6.04 8.53
N GLN A 75 1.01 5.59 8.45
CA GLN A 75 0.67 4.20 8.10
C GLN A 75 1.00 3.93 6.62
N HIS A 76 0.74 4.90 5.73
CA HIS A 76 1.14 4.83 4.33
C HIS A 76 2.66 4.71 4.20
N ILE A 77 3.44 5.59 4.85
CA ILE A 77 4.91 5.55 4.82
C ILE A 77 5.42 4.22 5.41
N LYS A 78 4.83 3.73 6.50
CA LYS A 78 5.20 2.43 7.08
C LYS A 78 4.94 1.28 6.11
N ALA A 79 3.79 1.25 5.44
CA ALA A 79 3.49 0.21 4.46
C ALA A 79 4.44 0.29 3.25
N LEU A 80 4.70 1.49 2.75
CA LEU A 80 5.59 1.71 1.60
C LEU A 80 7.04 1.35 1.93
N SER A 81 7.53 1.69 3.11
CA SER A 81 8.91 1.41 3.53
C SER A 81 9.23 -0.07 3.70
N SER A 82 8.24 -0.92 3.97
CA SER A 82 8.42 -2.38 4.02
C SER A 82 8.11 -3.11 2.72
N ALA A 83 7.53 -2.43 1.73
CA ALA A 83 7.10 -3.04 0.48
C ALA A 83 8.30 -3.47 -0.38
N ARG A 84 8.22 -4.66 -0.97
CA ARG A 84 9.16 -5.08 -2.01
C ARG A 84 8.77 -4.54 -3.38
N VAL A 85 7.48 -4.53 -3.65
CA VAL A 85 6.88 -4.06 -4.90
C VAL A 85 5.77 -3.09 -4.56
N ILE A 86 5.74 -1.97 -5.27
CA ILE A 86 4.66 -0.98 -5.19
C ILE A 86 4.02 -0.94 -6.58
N LEU A 87 2.73 -1.27 -6.64
CA LEU A 87 1.92 -1.16 -7.85
C LEU A 87 1.16 0.16 -7.81
N ILE A 88 1.29 0.94 -8.88
CA ILE A 88 0.69 2.27 -9.00
C ILE A 88 -0.07 2.30 -10.32
N ASP A 89 -1.39 2.47 -10.23
CA ASP A 89 -2.29 2.52 -11.38
C ASP A 89 -2.34 3.92 -12.05
N THR A 90 -1.86 4.95 -11.35
CA THR A 90 -1.80 6.31 -11.88
C THR A 90 -0.44 6.95 -11.67
N TYR A 91 0.23 7.31 -12.77
CA TYR A 91 1.44 8.13 -12.69
C TYR A 91 1.10 9.64 -12.60
N TYR A 92 -0.12 10.05 -12.99
CA TYR A 92 -0.55 11.44 -13.05
C TYR A 92 -0.72 12.12 -11.68
N LEU A 93 -0.79 11.37 -10.58
CA LEU A 93 -0.80 11.92 -9.22
C LEU A 93 0.61 11.95 -8.57
N MET A 94 1.64 11.50 -9.29
CA MET A 94 3.05 11.60 -8.87
C MET A 94 3.84 12.71 -9.59
N LEU A 95 3.19 13.50 -10.46
CA LEU A 95 3.74 14.67 -11.16
C LEU A 95 3.04 15.95 -10.71
#